data_AF-C7RJ34-F1
#
_entry.id   AF-C7RJ34-F1
#
_cell.length_a   1.000
_cell.length_b   1.000
_cell.length_c   1.000
_cell.angle_alpha   90.00
_cell.angle_beta   90.00
_cell.angle_gamma   90.00
#
_symmetry.space_group_name_H-M   'P 1'
#
loop_
_entity.id
_entity.type
_entity.pdbx_description
1 polymer ?
#
loop_
_entity_poly.entity_id
_entity_poly.type
_entity_poly.pdbx_seq_one_letter_code
_entity_poly.pdbx_strand_id
1 'polypeptide(L)'
;MAKTNAQRQSEYRERHLKGQDGQGNRLNVVIDFHAKRALERLAFSYGVTQKAFLERLLRQADGDAADQASRLPKGLAEDYEKQRPLGPELVTP
;
A
#
# COMPACT_ATOMS: atom_id res chain seq x y z
N MET A 1 -0.67 -33.77 -15.96
CA MET A 1 0.80 -33.64 -16.02
C MET A 1 1.28 -33.03 -14.71
N ALA A 2 2.35 -33.56 -14.12
CA ALA A 2 2.95 -32.95 -12.93
C ALA A 2 3.50 -31.57 -13.29
N LYS A 3 3.17 -30.53 -12.50
CA LYS A 3 3.67 -29.18 -12.74
C LYS A 3 5.20 -29.15 -12.64
N THR A 4 5.83 -28.60 -13.66
CA THR A 4 7.28 -28.35 -13.67
C THR A 4 7.66 -27.38 -12.56
N ASN A 5 8.92 -27.41 -12.10
CA ASN A 5 9.41 -26.47 -11.09
C ASN A 5 9.21 -25.00 -11.53
N ALA A 6 9.39 -24.71 -12.82
CA ALA A 6 9.18 -23.38 -13.39
C ALA A 6 7.72 -22.91 -13.28
N GLN A 7 6.76 -23.79 -13.56
CA GLN A 7 5.32 -23.51 -13.41
C GLN A 7 4.92 -23.32 -11.94
N ARG A 8 5.49 -24.12 -11.02
CA ARG A 8 5.28 -23.90 -9.58
C ARG A 8 5.84 -22.54 -9.12
N GLN A 9 6.98 -22.13 -9.66
CA GLN A 9 7.60 -20.84 -9.35
C GLN A 9 6.84 -19.65 -9.95
N SER A 10 6.21 -19.79 -11.12
CA SER A 10 5.34 -18.74 -11.68
C SER A 10 4.05 -18.61 -10.87
N GLU A 11 3.39 -19.73 -10.56
CA GLU A 11 2.16 -19.74 -9.74
C GLU A 11 2.40 -19.25 -8.30
N TYR A 12 3.58 -19.50 -7.74
CA TYR A 12 3.94 -18.91 -6.45
C TYR A 12 4.08 -17.39 -6.56
N ARG A 13 4.78 -16.89 -7.59
CA ARG A 13 4.94 -15.44 -7.82
C ARG A 13 3.58 -14.76 -8.03
N GLU A 14 2.70 -15.34 -8.84
CA GLU A 14 1.36 -14.79 -9.09
C GLU A 14 0.51 -14.72 -7.81
N ARG A 15 0.53 -15.77 -6.99
CA ARG A 15 -0.21 -15.80 -5.70
C ARG A 15 0.40 -14.93 -4.61
N HIS A 16 1.71 -14.70 -4.66
CA HIS A 16 2.43 -13.95 -3.63
C HIS A 16 2.52 -12.45 -3.94
N LEU A 17 2.42 -12.06 -5.21
CA LEU A 17 2.47 -10.66 -5.64
C LEU A 17 1.13 -9.94 -5.46
N LYS A 18 0.02 -10.66 -5.61
CA LYS A 18 -1.32 -10.13 -5.38
C LYS A 18 -1.77 -10.59 -4.00
N GLY A 19 -2.08 -9.67 -3.08
CA GLY A 19 -2.64 -10.03 -1.77
C GLY A 19 -3.90 -10.91 -1.89
N GLN A 20 -4.44 -11.40 -0.78
CA GLN A 20 -5.61 -12.32 -0.77
C GLN A 20 -6.77 -11.87 -1.69
N ASP A 21 -6.95 -10.55 -1.85
CA ASP A 21 -8.02 -9.94 -2.66
C ASP A 21 -7.58 -9.50 -4.06
N GLY A 22 -6.38 -9.86 -4.52
CA GLY A 22 -5.89 -9.49 -5.85
C GLY A 22 -5.29 -8.08 -5.94
N GLN A 23 -5.53 -7.21 -4.95
CA GLN A 23 -5.22 -5.76 -5.00
C GLN A 23 -3.90 -5.35 -4.31
N GLY A 24 -3.07 -6.32 -3.91
CA GLY A 24 -1.79 -6.02 -3.28
C GLY A 24 -0.76 -5.52 -4.31
N ASN A 25 -0.13 -4.38 -4.05
CA ASN A 25 1.03 -3.89 -4.80
C ASN A 25 2.30 -4.01 -3.94
N ARG A 26 3.43 -4.36 -4.56
CA ARG A 26 4.71 -4.49 -3.86
C ARG A 26 5.31 -3.12 -3.55
N LEU A 27 5.48 -2.82 -2.27
CA LEU A 27 6.25 -1.66 -1.81
C LEU A 27 7.75 -2.01 -1.79
N ASN A 28 8.55 -1.41 -2.67
CA ASN A 28 10.00 -1.64 -2.74
C ASN A 28 10.76 -0.52 -2.00
N VAL A 29 10.95 -0.69 -0.70
CA VAL A 29 11.63 0.32 0.14
C VAL A 29 12.63 -0.32 1.10
N VAL A 30 13.69 0.43 1.38
CA VAL A 30 14.58 0.19 2.53
C VAL A 30 14.35 1.35 3.49
N ILE A 31 14.11 1.05 4.76
CA ILE A 31 13.87 2.04 5.82
C ILE A 31 14.93 1.92 6.91
N ASP A 32 15.09 3.01 7.67
CA ASP A 32 15.98 3.05 8.83
C ASP A 32 15.65 1.96 9.87
N PHE A 33 16.68 1.51 10.59
CA PHE A 33 16.55 0.49 11.62
C PHE A 33 15.56 0.88 12.73
N HIS A 34 15.63 2.11 13.22
CA HIS A 34 14.75 2.59 14.28
C HIS A 34 13.31 2.73 13.78
N ALA A 35 13.11 3.17 12.54
CA ALA A 35 11.79 3.20 11.91
C ALA A 35 11.16 1.81 11.83
N LYS A 36 11.94 0.79 11.41
CA LYS A 36 11.49 -0.61 11.40
C LYS A 36 11.10 -1.10 12.80
N ARG A 37 11.91 -0.80 13.82
CA ARG A 37 11.61 -1.18 15.22
C ARG A 37 10.37 -0.48 15.76
N ALA A 38 10.13 0.77 15.38
CA ALA A 38 8.92 1.47 15.76
C ALA A 38 7.68 0.82 15.12
N LEU A 39 7.74 0.50 13.82
CA LEU A 39 6.67 -0.19 13.12
C LEU A 39 6.34 -1.55 13.75
N GLU A 40 7.36 -2.35 14.09
CA GLU A 40 7.21 -3.63 14.78
C GLU A 40 6.46 -3.48 16.11
N ARG A 41 6.91 -2.54 16.95
CA ARG A 41 6.31 -2.31 18.27
C ARG A 41 4.87 -1.84 18.15
N LEU A 42 4.59 -0.90 17.26
CA LEU A 42 3.24 -0.39 17.04
C LEU A 42 2.31 -1.48 16.50
N ALA A 43 2.73 -2.23 15.49
CA ALA A 43 1.94 -3.35 14.97
C ALA A 43 1.60 -4.36 16.07
N PHE A 44 2.58 -4.70 16.92
CA PHE A 44 2.37 -5.58 18.06
C PHE A 44 1.37 -5.00 19.08
N SER A 45 1.54 -3.75 19.50
CA SER A 45 0.65 -3.10 20.47
C SER A 45 -0.80 -3.01 20.00
N TYR A 46 -1.01 -2.86 18.68
CA TYR A 46 -2.34 -2.81 18.08
C TYR A 46 -2.88 -4.19 17.65
N GLY A 47 -2.14 -5.28 17.88
CA GLY A 47 -2.56 -6.64 17.53
C GLY A 47 -2.73 -6.86 16.02
N VAL A 48 -1.99 -6.14 15.19
CA VAL A 48 -2.09 -6.21 13.72
C VAL A 48 -0.75 -6.53 13.07
N THR A 49 -0.75 -6.82 11.78
CA THR A 49 0.49 -7.00 11.02
C THR A 49 1.16 -5.65 10.72
N GLN A 50 2.48 -5.65 10.50
CA GLN A 50 3.22 -4.45 10.08
C GLN A 50 2.66 -3.86 8.78
N LYS A 51 2.28 -4.73 7.82
CA LYS A 51 1.59 -4.33 6.60
C LYS A 51 0.31 -3.54 6.90
N ALA A 52 -0.60 -4.14 7.68
CA ALA A 52 -1.88 -3.52 7.98
C ALA A 52 -1.72 -2.20 8.75
N PHE A 53 -0.75 -2.13 9.67
CA PHE A 53 -0.44 -0.90 10.38
C PHE A 53 0.12 0.19 9.45
N LEU A 54 1.06 -0.17 8.57
CA LEU A 54 1.62 0.74 7.59
C LEU A 54 0.55 1.27 6.62
N GLU A 55 -0.34 0.40 6.12
CA GLU A 55 -1.45 0.82 5.27
C GLU A 55 -2.40 1.79 5.98
N ARG A 56 -2.66 1.59 7.28
CA ARG A 56 -3.46 2.53 8.09
C ARG A 56 -2.78 3.89 8.21
N LEU A 57 -1.48 3.91 8.53
CA LEU A 57 -0.71 5.16 8.61
C LEU A 57 -0.73 5.92 7.28
N LEU A 58 -0.54 5.22 6.17
CA LEU A 58 -0.54 5.84 4.83
C LEU A 58 -1.91 6.42 4.47
N ARG A 59 -3.01 5.72 4.76
CA ARG A 59 -4.37 6.25 4.52
C ARG A 59 -4.68 7.46 5.39
N GLN A 60 -4.23 7.45 6.64
CA GLN A 60 -4.43 8.60 7.53
C GLN A 60 -3.63 9.80 7.03
N ALA A 61 -2.35 9.62 6.69
CA ALA A 61 -1.51 10.68 6.15
C ALA A 61 -2.04 11.23 4.82
N ASP A 62 -2.58 10.38 3.94
CA ASP A 62 -3.24 10.81 2.69
C ASP A 62 -4.48 11.67 2.97
N GLY A 63 -5.28 11.30 3.98
CA GLY A 63 -6.42 12.11 4.42
C GLY A 63 -5.99 13.47 4.98
N ASP A 64 -5.01 13.48 5.88
CA ASP A 64 -4.48 14.71 6.49
C ASP A 64 -3.89 15.65 5.43
N ALA A 65 -3.18 15.09 4.44
CA ALA A 65 -2.62 15.84 3.32
C ALA A 65 -3.70 16.39 2.38
N ALA A 66 -4.76 15.61 2.11
CA ALA A 66 -5.92 16.09 1.35
C ALA A 66 -6.62 17.26 2.06
N ASP A 67 -6.85 17.13 3.37
CA ASP A 67 -7.42 18.19 4.20
C ASP A 67 -6.55 19.44 4.18
N GLN A 68 -5.22 19.29 4.25
CA GLN A 68 -4.30 20.43 4.14
C GLN A 68 -4.33 21.05 2.74
N ALA A 69 -4.36 20.25 1.68
CA ALA A 69 -4.43 20.73 0.30
C ALA A 69 -5.71 21.53 0.04
N SER A 70 -6.85 21.12 0.61
CA SER A 70 -8.12 21.85 0.50
C SER A 70 -8.07 23.28 1.07
N ARG A 71 -7.13 23.54 1.99
CA ARG A 71 -6.94 24.86 2.63
C ARG A 71 -5.98 25.76 1.84
N LEU A 72 -5.31 25.24 0.82
CA LEU A 72 -4.39 26.00 -0.03
C LEU A 72 -5.15 26.74 -1.15
N PRO A 73 -4.61 27.86 -1.66
CA PRO A 73 -5.18 28.53 -2.81
C PRO A 73 -5.25 27.58 -4.02
N LYS A 74 -6.37 27.68 -4.77
CA LYS A 74 -6.85 26.74 -5.81
C LYS A 74 -5.79 25.93 -6.58
N GLY A 75 -4.73 26.57 -7.06
CA GLY A 75 -3.70 25.90 -7.86
C GLY A 75 -2.95 24.76 -7.16
N LEU A 76 -2.68 24.85 -5.86
CA LEU A 76 -1.96 23.79 -5.12
C LEU A 76 -2.86 22.62 -4.70
N ALA A 77 -4.15 22.90 -4.47
CA ALA A 77 -5.15 21.87 -4.19
C ALA A 77 -5.35 20.95 -5.40
N GLU A 78 -5.42 21.55 -6.60
CA GLU A 78 -5.57 20.83 -7.87
C GLU A 78 -4.36 19.91 -8.17
N ASP A 79 -3.15 20.28 -7.76
CA ASP A 79 -1.95 19.47 -7.98
C ASP A 79 -1.88 18.23 -7.08
N TYR A 80 -2.37 18.33 -5.84
CA TYR A 80 -2.51 17.18 -4.95
C TYR A 80 -3.60 16.21 -5.47
N GLU A 81 -4.74 16.77 -5.90
CA GLU A 81 -5.88 15.99 -6.38
C GLU A 81 -5.55 15.23 -7.68
N LYS A 82 -4.72 15.80 -8.57
CA LYS A 82 -4.20 15.11 -9.77
C LYS A 82 -3.28 13.93 -9.45
N GLN A 83 -2.53 14.00 -8.35
CA GLN A 83 -1.56 12.97 -7.96
C GLN A 83 -2.19 11.85 -7.15
N ARG A 84 -3.38 12.09 -6.56
CA ARG A 84 -4.17 11.07 -5.90
C ARG A 84 -4.66 10.08 -6.98
N PRO A 85 -4.13 8.86 -7.05
CA PRO A 85 -4.63 7.92 -8.03
C PRO A 85 -6.08 7.62 -7.62
N LEU A 86 -7.03 7.89 -8.52
CA LEU A 86 -8.31 7.20 -8.49
C LEU A 86 -7.93 5.72 -8.50
N GLY A 87 -8.33 4.99 -7.44
CA GLY A 87 -8.04 3.56 -7.30
C GLY A 87 -8.41 2.81 -8.58
N PRO A 88 -7.93 1.55 -8.77
CA PRO A 88 -8.15 0.83 -10.02
C PRO A 88 -9.62 0.97 -10.40
N GLU A 89 -9.90 1.72 -11.46
CA GLU A 89 -11.25 1.79 -12.00
C GLU A 89 -11.68 0.34 -12.11
N LEU A 90 -12.81 0.01 -11.52
CA LEU A 90 -13.46 -1.26 -11.74
C LEU A 90 -13.72 -1.31 -13.24
N VAL A 91 -12.75 -1.84 -14.00
CA VAL A 91 -12.93 -2.30 -15.35
C VAL A 91 -13.91 -3.44 -15.20
N THR A 92 -15.18 -3.06 -15.25
CA THR A 92 -16.32 -3.95 -15.24
C THR A 92 -16.18 -4.77 -16.54
N PRO A 93 -16.35 -6.11 -16.49
CA PRO A 93 -16.06 -7.00 -17.61
C PRO A 93 -16.82 -6.68 -18.89
#